data_AF-A0A6V8L467-F1
#
_entry.id   AF-A0A6V8L467-F1
#
_cell.length_a   1.000
_cell.length_b   1.000
_cell.length_c   1.000
_cell.angle_alpha   90.00
_cell.angle_beta   90.00
_cell.angle_gamma   90.00
#
_symmetry.space_group_name_H-M   'P 1'
#
loop_
_entity.id
_entity.type
_entity.pdbx_description
1 polymer ?
#
loop_
_entity_poly.entity_id
_entity_poly.type
_entity_poly.pdbx_seq_one_letter_code
_entity_poly.pdbx_strand_id
1 'polypeptide(L)'
;MSDEREPIRVGVLGARGRMGVEVCKAVDTADDLELVAMIDQGDWLFNASDAGAEVVVDFTNPDVVMDHLHWCIDQGINCVVGTSGFTEQRLERVRTWLSHKPEVGVIIAPNFGVGAVLMMEFAARAARFFESVEIIEMHHPGKLDAPSGTSAHTARVVAEARAAAGMAGMPDATKDEVAGARGADLDGVRVHSVRAAGLVAHQEVLFGTTGRR
;
A
#
# COMPACT_ATOMS: atom_id res chain seq x y z
N MET A 1 37.02 -4.47 4.72
CA MET A 1 36.67 -4.86 3.35
C MET A 1 35.24 -4.40 3.17
N SER A 2 35.04 -3.27 2.48
CA SER A 2 33.70 -2.81 2.12
C SER A 2 33.04 -3.91 1.32
N ASP A 3 31.82 -4.31 1.71
CA ASP A 3 30.94 -5.11 0.88
C ASP A 3 30.42 -4.16 -0.21
N GLU A 4 31.28 -3.81 -1.17
CA GLU A 4 30.87 -3.09 -2.40
C GLU A 4 30.08 -4.08 -3.24
N ARG A 5 28.80 -4.28 -2.88
CA ARG A 5 27.86 -4.92 -3.79
C ARG A 5 27.67 -4.01 -5.00
N GLU A 6 27.67 -4.62 -6.18
CA GLU A 6 27.23 -3.93 -7.39
C GLU A 6 25.81 -3.37 -7.17
N PRO A 7 25.53 -2.16 -7.69
CA PRO A 7 24.20 -1.55 -7.56
C PRO A 7 23.15 -2.44 -8.23
N ILE A 8 21.97 -2.50 -7.63
CA ILE A 8 20.86 -3.30 -8.16
C ILE A 8 20.34 -2.63 -9.43
N ARG A 9 20.30 -3.37 -10.54
CA ARG A 9 19.76 -2.86 -11.81
C ARG A 9 18.24 -2.86 -11.82
N VAL A 10 17.65 -1.68 -11.89
CA VAL A 10 16.21 -1.44 -11.79
C VAL A 10 15.61 -1.00 -13.14
N GLY A 11 14.57 -1.70 -13.57
CA GLY A 11 13.67 -1.26 -14.63
C GLY A 11 12.39 -0.62 -14.06
N VAL A 12 11.82 0.35 -14.76
CA VAL A 12 10.56 1.01 -14.36
C VAL A 12 9.54 0.88 -15.48
N LEU A 13 8.39 0.27 -15.19
CA LEU A 13 7.23 0.21 -16.09
C LEU A 13 6.23 1.32 -15.73
N GLY A 14 5.73 2.03 -16.75
CA GLY A 14 4.96 3.26 -16.56
C GLY A 14 5.85 4.45 -16.18
N ALA A 15 7.11 4.44 -16.65
CA ALA A 15 8.15 5.39 -16.26
C ALA A 15 7.80 6.86 -16.56
N ARG A 16 6.93 7.13 -17.55
CA ARG A 16 6.49 8.50 -17.90
C ARG A 16 5.20 8.90 -17.17
N GLY A 17 4.59 8.00 -16.41
CA GLY A 17 3.47 8.28 -15.53
C GLY A 17 3.87 9.08 -14.29
N ARG A 18 2.89 9.68 -13.60
CA ARG A 18 3.14 10.52 -12.41
C ARG A 18 3.99 9.83 -11.33
N MET A 19 3.65 8.57 -11.00
CA MET A 19 4.41 7.81 -10.01
C MET A 19 5.71 7.24 -10.58
N GLY A 20 5.71 6.77 -11.84
CA GLY A 20 6.91 6.26 -12.49
C GLY A 20 8.04 7.28 -12.56
N VAL A 21 7.72 8.56 -12.82
CA VAL A 21 8.70 9.65 -12.80
C VAL A 21 9.35 9.80 -11.42
N GLU A 22 8.57 9.72 -10.34
CA GLU A 22 9.12 9.80 -8.98
C GLU A 22 9.95 8.56 -8.62
N VAL A 23 9.58 7.37 -9.11
CA VAL A 23 10.42 6.16 -8.98
C VAL A 23 11.74 6.33 -9.72
N CYS A 24 11.73 6.78 -10.98
CA CYS A 24 12.96 7.00 -11.74
C CYS A 24 13.91 7.96 -11.02
N LYS A 25 13.39 9.08 -10.49
CA LYS A 25 14.19 10.01 -9.68
C LYS A 25 14.75 9.38 -8.42
N ALA A 26 13.94 8.58 -7.71
CA ALA A 26 14.36 7.92 -6.48
C ALA A 26 15.48 6.90 -6.74
N VAL A 27 15.39 6.14 -7.84
CA VAL A 27 16.43 5.21 -8.27
C VAL A 27 17.70 5.96 -8.66
N ASP A 28 17.60 7.02 -9.48
CA ASP A 28 18.74 7.83 -9.93
C ASP A 28 19.48 8.55 -8.78
N THR A 29 18.79 8.80 -7.67
CA THR A 29 19.37 9.44 -6.47
C THR A 29 19.97 8.45 -5.48
N ALA A 30 19.70 7.15 -5.63
CA ALA A 30 20.17 6.13 -4.70
C ALA A 30 21.54 5.59 -5.12
N ASP A 31 22.51 5.58 -4.20
CA ASP A 31 23.89 5.15 -4.49
C ASP A 31 24.01 3.63 -4.74
N ASP A 32 23.01 2.85 -4.33
CA ASP A 32 22.97 1.38 -4.40
C ASP A 32 22.05 0.83 -5.50
N LEU A 33 21.47 1.70 -6.34
CA LEU A 33 20.58 1.33 -7.44
C LEU A 33 21.04 1.94 -8.77
N GLU A 34 20.74 1.27 -9.87
CA GLU A 34 21.01 1.76 -11.23
C GLU A 34 19.72 1.69 -12.07
N LEU A 35 19.29 2.81 -12.64
CA LEU A 35 18.14 2.85 -13.56
C LEU A 35 18.55 2.36 -14.95
N VAL A 36 18.26 1.10 -15.28
CA VAL A 36 18.69 0.47 -16.53
C VAL A 36 17.63 0.47 -17.62
N ALA A 37 16.35 0.60 -17.26
CA ALA A 37 15.26 0.63 -18.23
C ALA A 37 14.10 1.52 -17.79
N MET A 38 13.59 2.32 -18.73
CA MET A 38 12.37 3.11 -18.57
C MET A 38 11.41 2.71 -19.69
N ILE A 39 10.30 2.06 -19.33
CA ILE A 39 9.37 1.46 -20.28
C ILE A 39 7.99 2.08 -20.06
N ASP A 40 7.35 2.48 -21.16
CA ASP A 40 5.96 2.96 -21.15
C ASP A 40 5.16 2.35 -22.31
N GLN A 41 3.94 2.81 -22.50
CA GLN A 41 3.06 2.33 -23.56
C GLN A 41 3.72 2.47 -24.95
N GLY A 42 3.82 1.35 -25.66
CA GLY A 42 4.44 1.28 -26.99
C GLY A 42 5.91 0.86 -26.98
N ASP A 43 6.55 0.85 -25.82
CA ASP A 43 7.88 0.27 -25.64
C ASP A 43 7.79 -1.25 -25.44
N TRP A 44 8.87 -1.96 -25.73
CA TRP A 44 8.94 -3.40 -25.56
C TRP A 44 9.46 -3.79 -24.18
N LEU A 45 8.83 -4.78 -23.54
CA LEU A 45 9.27 -5.28 -22.22
C LEU A 45 10.69 -5.84 -22.23
N PHE A 46 11.13 -6.44 -23.36
CA PHE A 46 12.49 -6.97 -23.47
C PHE A 46 13.59 -5.92 -23.29
N ASN A 47 13.28 -4.62 -23.41
CA ASN A 47 14.22 -3.56 -23.05
C ASN A 47 14.70 -3.68 -21.59
N ALA A 48 13.87 -4.21 -20.67
CA ALA A 48 14.28 -4.45 -19.29
C ALA A 48 15.24 -5.63 -19.16
N SER A 49 14.97 -6.75 -19.85
CA SER A 49 15.84 -7.93 -19.82
C SER A 49 17.15 -7.69 -20.55
N ASP A 50 17.12 -7.00 -21.69
CA ASP A 50 18.31 -6.68 -22.51
C ASP A 50 19.26 -5.73 -21.77
N ALA A 51 18.70 -4.82 -20.96
CA ALA A 51 19.46 -3.95 -20.07
C ALA A 51 19.91 -4.65 -18.76
N GLY A 52 19.55 -5.93 -18.58
CA GLY A 52 19.96 -6.73 -17.42
C GLY A 52 19.25 -6.38 -16.12
N ALA A 53 18.01 -5.86 -16.16
CA ALA A 53 17.25 -5.51 -14.97
C ALA A 53 17.06 -6.73 -14.05
N GLU A 54 17.38 -6.55 -12.76
CA GLU A 54 17.23 -7.55 -11.70
C GLU A 54 15.90 -7.38 -10.95
N VAL A 55 15.43 -6.13 -10.90
CA VAL A 55 14.16 -5.73 -10.30
C VAL A 55 13.42 -4.82 -11.27
N VAL A 56 12.11 -5.02 -11.38
CA VAL A 56 11.20 -4.12 -12.09
C VAL A 56 10.20 -3.50 -11.11
N VAL A 57 10.08 -2.17 -11.17
CA VAL A 57 9.04 -1.42 -10.46
C VAL A 57 7.91 -1.11 -11.42
N ASP A 58 6.69 -1.58 -11.12
CA ASP A 58 5.51 -1.39 -11.97
C ASP A 58 4.52 -0.40 -11.34
N PHE A 59 4.40 0.77 -11.99
CA PHE A 59 3.35 1.76 -11.75
C PHE A 59 2.57 2.03 -13.05
N THR A 60 1.94 0.97 -13.57
CA THR A 60 1.14 1.00 -14.78
C THR A 60 -0.35 1.07 -14.46
N ASN A 61 -1.18 0.29 -15.14
CA ASN A 61 -2.63 0.26 -14.95
C ASN A 61 -3.13 -1.18 -14.74
N PRO A 62 -4.33 -1.35 -14.15
CA PRO A 62 -4.86 -2.68 -13.84
C PRO A 62 -5.09 -3.60 -15.04
N ASP A 63 -5.10 -3.07 -16.27
CA ASP A 63 -5.35 -3.83 -17.49
C ASP A 63 -4.09 -4.54 -18.00
N VAL A 64 -2.89 -4.00 -17.71
CA VAL A 64 -1.62 -4.52 -18.24
C VAL A 64 -0.71 -5.17 -17.18
N VAL A 65 -0.90 -4.85 -15.89
CA VAL A 65 0.01 -5.29 -14.81
C VAL A 65 0.14 -6.81 -14.70
N MET A 66 -0.91 -7.57 -14.99
CA MET A 66 -0.86 -9.04 -14.91
C MET A 66 0.03 -9.63 -16.01
N ASP A 67 0.01 -9.05 -17.21
CA ASP A 67 0.87 -9.48 -18.33
C ASP A 67 2.33 -9.10 -18.06
N HIS A 68 2.57 -7.92 -17.49
CA HIS A 68 3.90 -7.49 -17.06
C HIS A 68 4.48 -8.42 -15.98
N LEU A 69 3.69 -8.75 -14.95
CA LEU A 69 4.09 -9.67 -13.89
C LEU A 69 4.43 -11.05 -14.45
N HIS A 70 3.57 -11.60 -15.31
CA HIS A 70 3.84 -12.89 -15.93
C HIS A 70 5.16 -12.88 -16.71
N TRP A 71 5.38 -11.86 -17.53
CA TRP A 71 6.61 -11.71 -18.29
C TRP A 71 7.84 -11.58 -17.40
N CYS A 72 7.81 -10.75 -16.36
CA CYS A 72 8.95 -10.57 -15.45
C CYS A 72 9.29 -11.88 -14.72
N ILE A 73 8.27 -12.61 -14.24
CA ILE A 73 8.46 -13.91 -13.57
C ILE A 73 9.08 -14.93 -14.54
N ASP A 74 8.62 -14.98 -15.79
CA ASP A 74 9.20 -15.86 -16.82
C ASP A 74 10.68 -15.54 -17.07
N GLN A 75 11.04 -14.25 -17.11
CA GLN A 75 12.42 -13.78 -17.26
C GLN A 75 13.29 -13.92 -16.01
N GLY A 76 12.71 -14.28 -14.85
CA GLY A 76 13.45 -14.36 -13.59
C GLY A 76 13.72 -13.00 -12.93
N ILE A 77 12.95 -11.97 -13.28
CA ILE A 77 13.10 -10.60 -12.79
C ILE A 77 12.15 -10.39 -11.60
N ASN A 78 12.68 -9.89 -10.48
CA ASN A 78 11.87 -9.57 -9.30
C ASN A 78 10.94 -8.39 -9.57
N CYS A 79 9.78 -8.32 -8.92
CA CYS A 79 8.83 -7.23 -9.15
C CYS A 79 8.42 -6.51 -7.86
N VAL A 80 8.32 -5.19 -7.97
CA VAL A 80 7.71 -4.30 -6.96
C VAL A 80 6.55 -3.56 -7.63
N VAL A 81 5.32 -3.90 -7.25
CA VAL A 81 4.11 -3.44 -7.92
C VAL A 81 3.34 -2.47 -7.04
N GLY A 82 3.16 -1.24 -7.54
CA GLY A 82 2.27 -0.23 -6.95
C GLY A 82 0.99 -0.01 -7.72
N THR A 83 0.81 -0.70 -8.85
CA THR A 83 -0.47 -0.76 -9.55
C THR A 83 -1.54 -1.39 -8.66
N SER A 84 -2.70 -0.72 -8.55
CA SER A 84 -3.84 -1.18 -7.75
C SER A 84 -4.70 -2.19 -8.52
N GLY A 85 -5.79 -2.67 -7.91
CA GLY A 85 -6.75 -3.57 -8.57
C GLY A 85 -6.38 -5.06 -8.52
N PHE A 86 -5.59 -5.48 -7.53
CA PHE A 86 -5.34 -6.90 -7.26
C PHE A 86 -6.49 -7.50 -6.46
N THR A 87 -7.28 -8.35 -7.11
CA THR A 87 -8.28 -9.22 -6.48
C THR A 87 -7.61 -10.49 -5.97
N GLU A 88 -8.26 -11.25 -5.09
CA GLU A 88 -7.70 -12.55 -4.66
C GLU A 88 -7.48 -13.52 -5.83
N GLN A 89 -8.31 -13.46 -6.86
CA GLN A 89 -8.09 -14.26 -8.07
C GLN A 89 -6.81 -13.89 -8.80
N ARG A 90 -6.46 -12.58 -8.85
CA ARG A 90 -5.20 -12.11 -9.41
C ARG A 90 -4.02 -12.50 -8.52
N LEU A 91 -4.15 -12.38 -7.21
CA LEU A 91 -3.12 -12.80 -6.25
C LEU A 91 -2.84 -14.30 -6.36
N GLU A 92 -3.88 -15.14 -6.45
CA GLU A 92 -3.72 -16.58 -6.62
C GLU A 92 -3.04 -16.97 -7.94
N ARG A 93 -3.33 -16.21 -9.00
CA ARG A 93 -2.65 -16.38 -10.28
C ARG A 93 -1.15 -16.09 -10.16
N VAL A 94 -0.77 -15.02 -9.47
CA VAL A 94 0.64 -14.68 -9.21
C VAL A 94 1.31 -15.77 -8.36
N ARG A 95 0.65 -16.26 -7.29
CA ARG A 95 1.15 -17.38 -6.48
C ARG A 95 1.39 -18.64 -7.32
N THR A 96 0.50 -18.93 -8.26
CA THR A 96 0.66 -20.06 -9.19
C THR A 96 1.89 -19.89 -10.08
N TRP A 97 2.11 -18.72 -10.67
CA TRP A 97 3.29 -18.46 -11.50
C TRP A 97 4.60 -18.60 -10.70
N LEU A 98 4.63 -18.04 -9.49
CA LEU A 98 5.79 -18.12 -8.59
C LEU A 98 6.10 -19.54 -8.11
N SER A 99 5.11 -20.44 -8.06
CA SER A 99 5.36 -21.84 -7.68
C SER A 99 6.31 -22.56 -8.65
N HIS A 100 6.43 -22.07 -9.89
CA HIS A 100 7.35 -22.58 -10.90
C HIS A 100 8.70 -21.83 -10.93
N LYS A 101 8.83 -20.73 -10.17
CA LYS A 101 9.97 -19.80 -10.15
C LYS A 101 10.27 -19.34 -8.72
N PRO A 102 10.62 -20.25 -7.78
CA PRO A 102 10.77 -19.93 -6.36
C PRO A 102 11.89 -18.93 -6.05
N GLU A 103 12.82 -18.70 -6.99
CA GLU A 103 13.88 -17.70 -6.91
C GLU A 103 13.41 -16.26 -7.16
N VAL A 104 12.21 -16.06 -7.72
CA VAL A 104 11.66 -14.74 -8.04
C VAL A 104 10.79 -14.22 -6.92
N GLY A 105 11.07 -13.00 -6.45
CA GLY A 105 10.27 -12.27 -5.49
C GLY A 105 9.29 -11.30 -6.17
N VAL A 106 8.06 -11.25 -5.68
CA VAL A 106 7.06 -10.25 -6.08
C VAL A 106 6.47 -9.59 -4.83
N ILE A 107 6.55 -8.26 -4.76
CA ILE A 107 5.90 -7.44 -3.76
C ILE A 107 4.75 -6.70 -4.44
N ILE A 108 3.53 -6.91 -3.95
CA ILE A 108 2.35 -6.13 -4.35
C ILE A 108 1.96 -5.29 -3.14
N ALA A 109 2.24 -3.99 -3.20
CA ALA A 109 1.95 -3.08 -2.11
C ALA A 109 0.89 -2.06 -2.55
N PRO A 110 -0.33 -2.11 -1.99
CA PRO A 110 -1.39 -1.16 -2.33
C PRO A 110 -1.10 0.26 -1.84
N ASN A 111 -0.08 0.45 -0.99
CA ASN A 111 0.36 1.73 -0.47
C ASN A 111 1.88 1.72 -0.18
N PHE A 112 2.63 2.63 -0.81
CA PHE A 112 4.08 2.81 -0.63
C PHE A 112 4.45 3.90 0.38
N GLY A 113 3.47 4.59 0.97
CA GLY A 113 3.70 5.55 2.04
C GLY A 113 4.16 4.83 3.31
N VAL A 114 5.48 4.75 3.53
CA VAL A 114 6.07 4.05 4.69
C VAL A 114 5.46 4.52 6.01
N GLY A 115 5.24 5.83 6.18
CA GLY A 115 4.58 6.37 7.37
C GLY A 115 3.16 5.85 7.56
N ALA A 116 2.38 5.69 6.48
CA ALA A 116 1.05 5.12 6.54
C ALA A 116 1.10 3.63 6.89
N VAL A 117 2.00 2.85 6.27
CA VAL A 117 2.18 1.42 6.57
C VAL A 117 2.58 1.21 8.02
N LEU A 118 3.56 1.97 8.53
CA LEU A 118 3.98 1.91 9.93
C LEU A 118 2.86 2.30 10.89
N MET A 119 2.11 3.36 10.58
CA MET A 119 0.97 3.77 11.39
C MET A 119 -0.08 2.65 11.47
N MET A 120 -0.40 1.98 10.35
CA MET A 120 -1.35 0.87 10.33
C MET A 120 -0.87 -0.31 11.18
N GLU A 121 0.41 -0.68 11.05
CA GLU A 121 1.02 -1.75 11.83
C GLU A 121 1.05 -1.41 13.33
N PHE A 122 1.44 -0.19 13.69
CA PHE A 122 1.44 0.26 15.08
C PHE A 122 0.03 0.34 15.64
N ALA A 123 -0.94 0.79 14.85
CA ALA A 123 -2.33 0.85 15.26
C ALA A 123 -2.87 -0.55 15.59
N ALA A 124 -2.64 -1.53 14.71
CA ALA A 124 -3.05 -2.92 14.95
C ALA A 124 -2.40 -3.50 16.21
N ARG A 125 -1.09 -3.27 16.41
CA ARG A 125 -0.38 -3.74 17.61
C ARG A 125 -0.84 -3.06 18.90
N ALA A 126 -1.17 -1.77 18.83
CA ALA A 126 -1.65 -0.99 19.97
C ALA A 126 -3.09 -1.36 20.36
N ALA A 127 -3.95 -1.69 19.39
CA ALA A 127 -5.39 -1.82 19.56
C ALA A 127 -5.83 -2.80 20.67
N ARG A 128 -5.04 -3.83 20.97
CA ARG A 128 -5.31 -4.80 22.04
C ARG A 128 -5.10 -4.25 23.47
N PHE A 129 -4.50 -3.07 23.61
CA PHE A 129 -4.19 -2.45 24.90
C PHE A 129 -5.14 -1.31 25.27
N PHE A 130 -6.02 -0.90 24.35
CA PHE A 130 -6.90 0.26 24.52
C PHE A 130 -8.36 -0.15 24.39
N GLU A 131 -9.23 0.45 25.21
CA GLU A 131 -10.66 0.13 25.23
C GLU A 131 -11.37 0.71 24.00
N SER A 132 -10.94 1.90 23.58
CA SER A 132 -11.50 2.66 22.46
C SER A 132 -10.45 2.90 21.37
N VAL A 133 -10.86 2.77 20.10
CA VAL A 133 -10.07 3.16 18.94
C VAL A 133 -10.97 3.84 17.91
N GLU A 134 -10.63 5.04 17.47
CA GLU A 134 -11.32 5.72 16.36
C GLU A 134 -10.31 6.24 15.33
N ILE A 135 -10.74 6.38 14.09
CA ILE A 135 -9.88 6.83 12.99
C ILE A 135 -10.44 8.11 12.40
N ILE A 136 -9.58 9.11 12.20
CA ILE A 136 -9.92 10.33 11.46
C ILE A 136 -9.04 10.37 10.21
N GLU A 137 -9.66 10.45 9.05
CA GLU A 137 -8.97 10.65 7.77
C GLU A 137 -9.35 12.01 7.17
N MET A 138 -8.38 12.65 6.54
CA MET A 138 -8.56 13.99 5.99
C MET A 138 -7.89 14.11 4.63
N HIS A 139 -8.64 14.53 3.62
CA HIS A 139 -8.18 14.65 2.24
C HIS A 139 -8.69 15.93 1.58
N HIS A 140 -8.12 16.27 0.42
CA HIS A 140 -8.68 17.32 -0.44
C HIS A 140 -10.14 17.00 -0.88
N PRO A 141 -10.96 18.01 -1.22
CA PRO A 141 -12.35 17.80 -1.65
C PRO A 141 -12.52 16.99 -2.94
N GLY A 142 -11.49 16.96 -3.81
CA GLY A 142 -11.53 16.18 -5.05
C GLY A 142 -11.41 14.66 -4.89
N LYS A 143 -11.25 14.15 -3.65
CA LYS A 143 -11.19 12.70 -3.42
C LYS A 143 -12.60 12.09 -3.48
N LEU A 144 -12.75 11.09 -4.35
CA LEU A 144 -14.06 10.54 -4.74
C LEU A 144 -14.66 9.60 -3.69
N ASP A 145 -13.82 8.84 -2.98
CA ASP A 145 -14.18 7.83 -2.00
C ASP A 145 -14.12 8.35 -0.56
N ALA A 146 -15.03 7.88 0.30
CA ALA A 146 -15.04 8.14 1.74
C ALA A 146 -15.71 6.96 2.51
N PRO A 147 -15.07 6.40 3.54
CA PRO A 147 -13.68 6.62 3.95
C PRO A 147 -12.66 6.20 2.89
N SER A 148 -11.44 6.71 2.99
CA SER A 148 -10.35 6.28 2.10
C SER A 148 -10.06 4.78 2.24
N GLY A 149 -9.59 4.15 1.15
CA GLY A 149 -9.17 2.74 1.18
C GLY A 149 -8.13 2.42 2.26
N THR A 150 -7.18 3.33 2.52
CA THR A 150 -6.20 3.20 3.62
C THR A 150 -6.88 3.19 4.98
N SER A 151 -7.87 4.06 5.20
CA SER A 151 -8.59 4.16 6.48
C SER A 151 -9.50 2.96 6.71
N ALA A 152 -10.16 2.47 5.66
CA ALA A 152 -10.94 1.24 5.71
C ALA A 152 -10.05 0.03 6.03
N HIS A 153 -8.86 -0.06 5.41
CA HIS A 153 -7.89 -1.11 5.73
C HIS A 153 -7.40 -1.01 7.19
N THR A 154 -7.10 0.21 7.66
CA THR A 154 -6.68 0.46 9.04
C THR A 154 -7.75 0.01 10.04
N ALA A 155 -9.02 0.36 9.79
CA ALA A 155 -10.15 -0.07 10.62
C ALA A 155 -10.23 -1.60 10.72
N ARG A 156 -10.14 -2.29 9.57
CA ARG A 156 -10.17 -3.75 9.50
C ARG A 156 -9.05 -4.40 10.33
N VAL A 157 -7.79 -3.98 10.13
CA VAL A 157 -6.66 -4.59 10.88
C VAL A 157 -6.71 -4.30 12.38
N VAL A 158 -7.26 -3.14 12.77
CA VAL A 158 -7.54 -2.80 14.18
C VAL A 158 -8.64 -3.71 14.74
N ALA A 159 -9.74 -3.89 14.01
CA ALA A 159 -10.84 -4.76 14.42
C ALA A 159 -10.38 -6.22 14.57
N GLU A 160 -9.63 -6.74 13.60
CA GLU A 160 -9.03 -8.08 13.62
C GLU A 160 -8.12 -8.27 14.84
N ALA A 161 -7.23 -7.32 15.11
CA ALA A 161 -6.32 -7.40 16.26
C ALA A 161 -7.06 -7.38 17.61
N ARG A 162 -8.13 -6.58 17.74
CA ARG A 162 -8.98 -6.55 18.93
C ARG A 162 -9.75 -7.85 19.12
N ALA A 163 -10.35 -8.37 18.04
CA ALA A 163 -11.07 -9.63 18.07
C ALA A 163 -10.15 -10.80 18.48
N ALA A 164 -8.94 -10.86 17.91
CA ALA A 164 -7.94 -11.87 18.25
C ALA A 164 -7.49 -11.79 19.73
N ALA A 165 -7.49 -10.59 20.31
CA ALA A 165 -7.18 -10.38 21.72
C ALA A 165 -8.38 -10.60 22.68
N GLY A 166 -9.56 -10.95 22.15
CA GLY A 166 -10.76 -11.14 22.96
C GLY A 166 -11.29 -9.85 23.61
N MET A 167 -10.99 -8.70 23.00
CA MET A 167 -11.46 -7.40 23.49
C MET A 167 -12.97 -7.29 23.35
N ALA A 168 -13.62 -6.63 24.32
CA ALA A 168 -15.02 -6.27 24.21
C ALA A 168 -15.25 -5.20 23.12
N GLY A 169 -16.52 -5.04 22.73
CA GLY A 169 -16.94 -3.91 21.90
C GLY A 169 -16.54 -2.57 22.52
N MET A 170 -16.18 -1.61 21.69
CA MET A 170 -15.77 -0.29 22.17
C MET A 170 -16.93 0.39 22.91
N PRO A 171 -16.67 1.00 24.08
CA PRO A 171 -17.72 1.67 24.83
C PRO A 171 -18.21 2.91 24.08
N ASP A 172 -19.53 2.99 23.86
CA ASP A 172 -20.21 4.19 23.36
C ASP A 172 -21.56 4.32 24.08
N ALA A 173 -21.74 5.45 24.78
CA ALA A 173 -22.96 5.74 25.54
C ALA A 173 -23.94 6.64 24.78
N THR A 174 -23.67 6.94 23.51
CA THR A 174 -24.52 7.79 22.65
C THR A 174 -25.90 7.15 22.49
N LYS A 175 -26.96 7.88 22.89
CA LYS A 175 -28.35 7.43 22.77
C LYS A 175 -29.11 8.13 21.66
N ASP A 176 -28.83 9.41 21.48
CA ASP A 176 -29.46 10.29 20.49
C ASP A 176 -28.39 10.79 19.52
N GLU A 177 -28.23 10.06 18.41
CA GLU A 177 -27.26 10.42 17.37
C GLU A 177 -27.93 11.23 16.25
N VAL A 178 -27.33 12.36 15.87
CA VAL A 178 -27.61 13.00 14.58
C VAL A 178 -26.95 12.18 13.48
N ALA A 179 -27.69 11.79 12.45
CA ALA A 179 -27.19 10.93 11.39
C ALA A 179 -25.81 11.35 10.87
N GLY A 180 -24.82 10.45 10.99
CA GLY A 180 -23.44 10.64 10.56
C GLY A 180 -22.50 11.25 11.60
N ALA A 181 -22.98 11.65 12.78
CA ALA A 181 -22.17 12.31 13.81
C ALA A 181 -21.09 11.41 14.43
N ARG A 182 -21.28 10.08 14.46
CA ARG A 182 -20.27 9.13 14.97
C ARG A 182 -19.41 8.49 13.88
N GLY A 183 -19.46 9.00 12.66
CA GLY A 183 -18.71 8.46 11.54
C GLY A 183 -19.22 7.08 11.07
N ALA A 184 -18.58 6.54 10.04
CA ALA A 184 -18.90 5.21 9.53
C ALA A 184 -18.43 4.13 10.52
N ASP A 185 -19.25 3.11 10.74
CA ASP A 185 -18.87 1.91 11.50
C ASP A 185 -18.28 0.88 10.53
N LEU A 186 -17.00 0.54 10.74
CA LEU A 186 -16.27 -0.47 10.00
C LEU A 186 -15.76 -1.52 10.99
N ASP A 187 -16.46 -2.64 11.06
CA ASP A 187 -16.14 -3.77 11.94
C ASP A 187 -16.01 -3.37 13.43
N GLY A 188 -16.83 -2.41 13.89
CA GLY A 188 -16.83 -1.90 15.26
C GLY A 188 -15.82 -0.77 15.51
N VAL A 189 -15.12 -0.30 14.48
CA VAL A 189 -14.21 0.86 14.53
C VAL A 189 -14.89 2.04 13.85
N ARG A 190 -15.00 3.18 14.54
CA ARG A 190 -15.55 4.41 13.96
C ARG A 190 -14.50 5.12 13.10
N VAL A 191 -14.92 5.50 11.89
CA VAL A 191 -14.07 6.22 10.93
C VAL A 191 -14.74 7.52 10.47
N HIS A 192 -14.04 8.63 10.66
CA HIS A 192 -14.47 9.97 10.32
C HIS A 192 -13.71 10.48 9.09
N SER A 193 -14.42 11.01 8.10
CA SER A 193 -13.82 11.49 6.86
C SER A 193 -14.00 12.99 6.70
N VAL A 194 -12.90 13.72 6.63
CA VAL A 194 -12.87 15.17 6.44
C VAL A 194 -12.43 15.48 5.02
N ARG A 195 -13.14 16.40 4.36
CA ARG A 195 -12.79 16.94 3.04
C ARG A 195 -12.58 18.43 3.18
N ALA A 196 -11.33 18.90 3.08
CA ALA A 196 -11.00 20.30 3.26
C ALA A 196 -9.92 20.77 2.28
N ALA A 197 -10.09 22.00 1.78
CA ALA A 197 -9.12 22.62 0.87
C ALA A 197 -7.76 22.81 1.58
N GLY A 198 -6.66 22.57 0.85
CA GLY A 198 -5.30 22.66 1.38
C GLY A 198 -4.76 21.35 1.97
N LEU A 199 -5.61 20.36 2.23
CA LEU A 199 -5.17 19.02 2.62
C LEU A 199 -4.77 18.20 1.41
N VAL A 200 -3.82 17.28 1.58
CA VAL A 200 -3.49 16.27 0.56
C VAL A 200 -4.05 14.91 1.01
N ALA A 201 -3.42 14.29 2.00
CA ALA A 201 -3.86 13.05 2.62
C ALA A 201 -3.27 12.96 4.03
N HIS A 202 -4.12 12.79 5.04
CA HIS A 202 -3.74 12.64 6.44
C HIS A 202 -4.62 11.58 7.09
N GLN A 203 -4.07 10.88 8.07
CA GLN A 203 -4.82 9.96 8.91
C GLN A 203 -4.30 10.00 10.33
N GLU A 204 -5.22 9.93 11.29
CA GLU A 204 -4.97 9.85 12.71
C GLU A 204 -5.74 8.65 13.28
N VAL A 205 -5.08 7.90 14.17
CA VAL A 205 -5.72 6.80 14.92
C VAL A 205 -5.68 7.19 16.39
N LEU A 206 -6.85 7.39 16.96
CA LEU A 206 -7.05 7.80 18.34
C LEU A 206 -7.23 6.57 19.21
N PHE A 207 -6.39 6.43 20.22
CA PHE A 207 -6.50 5.37 21.22
C PHE A 207 -6.98 5.95 22.55
N GLY A 208 -7.87 5.23 23.24
CA GLY A 208 -8.44 5.65 24.52
C GLY A 208 -8.47 4.51 25.54
N THR A 209 -8.10 4.82 26.78
CA THR A 209 -8.26 3.96 27.95
C THR A 209 -8.47 4.80 29.20
N THR A 210 -8.95 4.21 30.28
CA THR A 210 -9.21 4.93 31.52
C THR A 210 -7.91 5.54 32.09
N GLY A 211 -7.86 6.88 32.22
CA GLY A 211 -6.83 7.61 32.97
C GLY A 211 -5.56 8.01 32.22
N ARG A 212 -5.41 7.72 30.91
CA ARG A 212 -4.28 8.18 30.08
C ARG A 212 -4.69 8.35 28.61
N ARG A 213 -4.01 9.26 27.90
CA ARG A 213 -3.95 9.34 26.43
C ARG A 213 -2.53 9.01 26.01
#